data_AF-A0AAE4VJJ5-F1
#
_entry.id   AF-A0AAE4VJJ5-F1
#
_cell.length_a   1.000
_cell.length_b   1.000
_cell.length_c   1.000
_cell.angle_alpha   90.00
_cell.angle_beta   90.00
_cell.angle_gamma   90.00
#
_symmetry.space_group_name_H-M   'P 1'
#
loop_
_entity.id
_entity.type
_entity.pdbx_description
1 polymer ?
#
loop_
_entity_poly.entity_id
_entity_poly.type
_entity_poly.pdbx_seq_one_letter_code
_entity_poly.pdbx_strand_id
1 'polypeptide(L)'
;MTPTNQHQGPGQAPVRSDQSAAGDGAVAMQTVLIKWTEISQHQARVQIPARADVDALDLENRLAELDNDGFQGLEREIVAVTAVEGDPNAEVLI
;
A
#
# COMPACT_ATOMS: atom_id res chain seq x y z
N MET A 1 70.17 48.78 -0.78
CA MET A 1 69.31 48.50 0.38
C MET A 1 68.03 47.87 -0.15
N THR A 2 67.75 46.61 0.19
CA THR A 2 66.56 45.82 -0.23
C THR A 2 65.72 45.52 1.02
N PRO A 3 64.40 45.29 0.90
CA PRO A 3 63.86 43.92 0.79
C PRO A 3 62.69 43.82 -0.24
N THR A 4 62.42 42.73 -0.97
CA THR A 4 62.06 41.32 -0.64
C THR A 4 60.65 41.14 -0.05
N ASN A 5 59.72 40.57 -0.84
CA ASN A 5 58.78 39.42 -0.60
C ASN A 5 57.52 39.57 -1.51
N GLN A 6 57.19 38.72 -2.50
CA GLN A 6 56.75 37.29 -2.51
C GLN A 6 55.34 37.03 -1.92
N HIS A 7 54.40 36.54 -2.76
CA HIS A 7 53.29 35.56 -2.54
C HIS A 7 52.09 35.82 -3.51
N GLN A 8 51.87 34.98 -4.53
CA GLN A 8 50.94 33.81 -4.65
C GLN A 8 49.46 34.18 -4.96
N GLY A 9 48.90 33.60 -6.04
CA GLY A 9 47.53 33.81 -6.60
C GLY A 9 46.39 33.18 -5.77
N PRO A 10 45.21 32.76 -6.30
CA PRO A 10 44.70 32.69 -7.69
C PRO A 10 43.29 33.34 -7.86
N GLY A 11 42.67 33.29 -9.05
CA GLY A 11 41.22 33.55 -9.13
C GLY A 11 40.65 33.89 -10.51
N GLN A 12 40.68 32.94 -11.45
CA GLN A 12 39.70 32.96 -12.54
C GLN A 12 38.30 32.74 -11.94
N ALA A 13 37.36 33.63 -12.21
CA ALA A 13 35.94 33.36 -12.07
C ALA A 13 35.33 33.26 -13.47
N PRO A 14 35.05 32.05 -13.99
CA PRO A 14 34.08 31.94 -15.07
C PRO A 14 32.68 31.95 -14.44
N VAL A 15 31.89 32.91 -14.94
CA VAL A 15 30.43 32.92 -15.05
C VAL A 15 29.76 31.58 -14.70
N ARG A 16 28.99 31.57 -13.61
CA ARG A 16 28.00 30.50 -13.39
C ARG A 16 26.90 30.70 -14.41
N SER A 17 26.89 29.85 -15.44
CA SER A 17 25.71 29.65 -16.27
C SER A 17 24.60 29.13 -15.38
N ASP A 18 23.60 29.98 -15.19
CA ASP A 18 22.31 29.64 -14.61
C ASP A 18 21.69 28.55 -15.49
N GLN A 19 21.76 27.30 -15.03
CA GLN A 19 21.02 26.20 -15.63
C GLN A 19 19.91 25.83 -14.65
N SER A 20 18.95 26.73 -14.56
CA SER A 20 17.60 26.45 -14.11
C SER A 20 16.90 25.60 -15.18
N ALA A 21 17.09 24.28 -15.08
CA ALA A 21 16.17 23.32 -15.68
C ALA A 21 15.23 22.86 -14.57
N ALA A 22 14.04 23.44 -14.55
CA ALA A 22 12.90 22.93 -13.82
C ALA A 22 12.69 21.48 -14.26
N GLY A 23 13.13 20.52 -13.42
CA GLY A 23 12.54 19.20 -13.44
C GLY A 23 11.15 19.38 -12.87
N ASP A 24 10.14 19.42 -13.75
CA ASP A 24 8.74 19.26 -13.37
C ASP A 24 8.67 18.18 -12.30
N GLY A 25 8.08 18.53 -11.15
CA GLY A 25 7.95 17.68 -9.98
C GLY A 25 7.02 16.50 -10.22
N ALA A 26 7.32 15.67 -11.22
CA ALA A 26 6.69 14.39 -11.42
C ALA A 26 6.93 13.59 -10.15
N VAL A 27 5.84 13.31 -9.43
CA VAL A 27 5.89 12.47 -8.24
C VAL A 27 6.43 11.13 -8.69
N ALA A 28 7.63 10.77 -8.22
CA ALA A 28 8.23 9.49 -8.52
C ALA A 28 7.33 8.37 -7.96
N MET A 29 6.80 7.52 -8.83
CA MET A 29 5.93 6.42 -8.44
C MET A 29 6.76 5.22 -8.00
N GLN A 30 6.30 4.53 -6.96
CA GLN A 30 6.89 3.29 -6.47
C GLN A 30 5.87 2.15 -6.61
N THR A 31 6.27 1.04 -7.21
CA THR A 31 5.47 -0.18 -7.24
C THR A 31 5.60 -0.91 -5.91
N VAL A 32 4.45 -1.22 -5.30
CA VAL A 32 4.37 -2.03 -4.08
C VAL A 32 3.50 -3.26 -4.34
N LEU A 33 3.97 -4.43 -3.92
CA LEU A 33 3.16 -5.63 -3.84
C LEU A 33 2.39 -5.63 -2.52
N ILE A 34 1.06 -5.57 -2.61
CA ILE A 34 0.17 -5.60 -1.44
C ILE A 34 -0.50 -6.97 -1.38
N LYS A 35 -0.23 -7.72 -0.32
CA LYS A 35 -0.96 -8.95 0.00
C LYS A 35 -2.04 -8.62 1.00
N TRP A 36 -3.28 -8.99 0.71
CA TRP A 36 -4.42 -8.76 1.58
C TRP A 36 -5.41 -9.92 1.49
N THR A 37 -6.29 -10.02 2.48
CA THR A 37 -7.37 -11.02 2.54
C THR A 37 -8.72 -10.32 2.60
N GLU A 38 -9.69 -10.87 1.86
CA GLU A 38 -11.09 -10.48 1.97
C GLU A 38 -11.80 -11.41 2.95
N ILE A 39 -12.48 -10.83 3.94
CA ILE A 39 -13.19 -11.55 4.99
C ILE A 39 -14.66 -11.14 4.91
N SER A 40 -15.53 -12.08 4.54
CA SER A 40 -16.98 -11.86 4.51
C SER A 40 -17.62 -12.26 5.83
N GLN A 41 -18.41 -11.36 6.41
CA GLN A 41 -19.17 -11.64 7.63
C GLN A 41 -20.64 -11.87 7.30
N HIS A 42 -21.19 -12.97 7.82
CA HIS A 42 -22.59 -13.36 7.70
C HIS A 42 -23.18 -13.61 9.08
N GLN A 43 -24.45 -13.24 9.28
CA GLN A 43 -25.16 -13.49 10.51
C GLN A 43 -26.64 -13.77 10.23
N ALA A 44 -27.11 -14.94 10.66
CA ALA A 44 -28.50 -15.35 10.53
C ALA A 44 -29.08 -15.74 11.90
N ARG A 45 -30.38 -15.48 12.08
CA ARG A 45 -31.15 -16.03 13.19
C ARG A 45 -31.96 -17.20 12.67
N VAL A 46 -31.73 -18.39 13.23
CA VAL A 46 -32.44 -19.63 12.85
C VAL A 46 -33.25 -20.16 14.03
N GLN A 47 -34.34 -20.85 13.75
CA GLN A 47 -35.10 -21.59 14.76
C GLN A 47 -34.67 -23.05 14.75
N ILE A 48 -34.38 -23.59 15.92
CA ILE A 48 -34.06 -25.01 16.12
C ILE A 48 -35.00 -25.61 17.16
N PRO A 49 -35.22 -26.94 17.16
CA PRO A 49 -36.03 -27.59 18.19
C PRO A 49 -35.50 -27.31 19.61
N ALA A 50 -36.39 -27.03 20.56
CA ALA A 50 -36.01 -26.57 21.91
C ALA A 50 -35.16 -27.54 22.75
N ARG A 51 -35.06 -28.80 22.35
CA ARG A 51 -34.23 -29.84 22.98
C ARG A 51 -33.20 -30.43 22.02
N ALA A 52 -32.99 -29.78 20.87
CA ALA A 52 -31.91 -30.17 19.99
C ALA A 52 -30.57 -29.89 20.67
N ASP A 53 -29.64 -30.82 20.52
CA ASP A 53 -28.24 -30.58 20.81
C ASP A 53 -27.64 -29.78 19.64
N VAL A 54 -27.23 -28.55 19.90
CA VAL A 54 -26.76 -27.61 18.87
C VAL A 54 -25.45 -28.08 18.24
N ASP A 55 -24.56 -28.67 19.05
CA ASP A 55 -23.25 -29.13 18.61
C ASP A 55 -23.36 -30.38 17.72
N ALA A 56 -24.48 -31.10 17.82
CA ALA A 56 -24.81 -32.24 16.97
C ALA A 56 -25.50 -31.83 15.65
N LEU A 57 -25.86 -30.56 15.46
CA LEU A 57 -26.45 -30.07 14.22
C LEU A 57 -25.36 -29.68 13.22
N ASP A 58 -25.54 -30.11 11.98
CA ASP A 58 -24.72 -29.67 10.85
C ASP A 58 -25.14 -28.27 10.40
N LEU A 59 -24.76 -27.27 11.21
CA LEU A 59 -25.12 -25.88 10.96
C LEU A 59 -24.41 -25.31 9.74
N GLU A 60 -23.18 -25.74 9.45
CA GLU A 60 -22.42 -25.26 8.30
C GLU A 60 -23.14 -25.53 6.98
N ASN A 61 -23.59 -26.78 6.77
CA ASN A 61 -24.34 -27.10 5.57
C ASN A 61 -25.73 -26.45 5.57
N ARG A 62 -26.40 -26.35 6.72
CA ARG A 62 -27.72 -25.72 6.83
C ARG A 62 -27.69 -24.21 6.57
N LEU A 63 -26.60 -23.53 6.87
CA LEU A 63 -26.44 -22.10 6.55
C LEU A 63 -26.43 -21.86 5.04
N ALA A 64 -25.90 -22.81 4.26
CA ALA A 64 -25.91 -22.74 2.79
C ALA A 64 -27.30 -22.92 2.17
N GLU A 65 -28.27 -23.47 2.92
CA GLU A 65 -29.65 -23.66 2.48
C GLU A 65 -30.56 -22.45 2.75
N LEU A 66 -30.05 -21.42 3.44
CA LEU A 66 -30.86 -20.25 3.76
C LEU A 66 -31.11 -19.39 2.52
N ASP A 67 -32.36 -18.98 2.31
CA ASP A 67 -32.73 -18.04 1.24
C ASP A 67 -32.05 -16.67 1.41
N ASN A 68 -31.78 -16.28 2.67
CA ASN A 68 -31.00 -15.11 3.02
C ASN A 68 -29.74 -15.56 3.73
N ASP A 69 -28.60 -15.35 3.08
CA ASP A 69 -27.27 -15.69 3.58
C ASP A 69 -26.81 -14.84 4.78
N GLY A 70 -27.58 -13.81 5.15
CA GLY A 70 -27.31 -12.95 6.29
C GLY A 70 -26.07 -12.08 6.12
N PHE A 71 -25.66 -11.76 4.90
CA PHE A 71 -24.49 -10.94 4.63
C PHE A 71 -24.51 -9.61 5.41
N GLN A 72 -23.44 -9.33 6.15
CA GLN A 72 -23.26 -8.11 6.95
C GLN A 72 -22.26 -7.16 6.30
N GLY A 73 -21.24 -7.70 5.62
CA GLY A 73 -20.21 -6.88 5.00
C GLY A 73 -18.94 -7.65 4.63
N LEU A 74 -18.00 -6.91 4.04
CA LEU A 74 -16.64 -7.35 3.75
C LEU A 74 -15.67 -6.50 4.55
N GLU A 75 -14.72 -7.16 5.20
CA GLU A 75 -13.52 -6.55 5.75
C GLU A 75 -12.32 -6.93 4.89
N ARG A 76 -11.40 -5.98 4.70
CA ARG A 76 -10.15 -6.22 3.98
C ARG A 76 -8.99 -6.01 4.93
N GLU A 77 -8.21 -7.05 5.12
CA GLU A 77 -7.05 -7.01 6.00
C GLU A 77 -5.76 -7.05 5.19
N ILE A 78 -4.91 -6.04 5.38
CA ILE A 78 -3.59 -6.01 4.74
C ILE A 78 -2.66 -6.95 5.50
N VAL A 79 -2.19 -7.98 4.82
CA VAL A 79 -1.26 -8.97 5.37
C VAL A 79 0.19 -8.49 5.22
N ALA A 80 0.54 -7.89 4.08
CA ALA A 80 1.88 -7.37 3.85
C ALA A 80 1.90 -6.30 2.75
N VAL A 81 2.85 -5.39 2.86
CA VAL A 81 3.21 -4.45 1.80
C VAL A 81 4.72 -4.56 1.58
N THR A 82 5.15 -4.74 0.33
CA THR A 82 6.57 -4.86 0.00
C THR A 82 6.89 -4.04 -1.24
N ALA A 83 7.91 -3.20 -1.15
CA ALA A 83 8.44 -2.49 -2.31
C ALA A 83 9.09 -3.50 -3.27
N VAL A 84 8.75 -3.39 -4.55
CA VAL A 84 9.28 -4.25 -5.62
C VAL A 84 9.90 -3.41 -6.73
N GLU A 85 10.52 -4.06 -7.71
CA GLU A 85 10.98 -3.38 -8.92
C GLU A 85 9.82 -2.69 -9.63
N GLY A 86 10.10 -1.55 -10.27
CA GLY A 86 9.08 -0.75 -10.93
C GLY A 86 8.38 -1.53 -12.04
N ASP A 87 7.06 -1.67 -11.93
CA ASP A 87 6.21 -2.29 -12.94
C ASP A 87 5.37 -1.21 -13.65
N PRO A 88 5.65 -0.91 -14.93
CA PRO A 88 4.90 0.09 -15.68
C PRO A 88 3.44 -0.32 -15.98
N ASN A 89 3.08 -1.59 -15.74
CA ASN A 89 1.71 -2.08 -15.91
C ASN A 89 0.93 -2.14 -14.59
N ALA A 90 1.58 -1.85 -13.45
CA ALA A 90 0.89 -1.83 -12.17
C ALA A 90 -0.16 -0.71 -12.14
N GLU A 91 -1.30 -1.01 -11.50
CA GLU A 91 -2.36 -0.03 -11.32
C GLU A 91 -1.91 1.10 -10.36
N VAL A 92 -2.31 2.33 -10.69
CA VAL A 92 -2.05 3.49 -9.83
C VAL A 92 -3.16 3.57 -8.78
N LEU A 93 -2.78 3.34 -7.52
CA LEU A 93 -3.65 3.48 -6.36
C LEU A 93 -3.45 4.88 -5.74
N ILE A 94 -4.44 5.78 -5.85
CA ILE A 94 -4.46 7.15 -5.31
C ILE A 94 -5.69 7.42 -4.45
#